data_AF-A0A060BM75-F1
#
_entry.id   AF-A0A060BM75-F1
#
_cell.length_a   1.000
_cell.length_b   1.000
_cell.length_c   1.000
_cell.angle_alpha   90.00
_cell.angle_beta   90.00
_cell.angle_gamma   90.00
#
_symmetry.space_group_name_H-M   'P 1'
#
loop_
_entity.id
_entity.type
_entity.pdbx_description
1 polymer ?
#
loop_
_entity_poly.entity_id
_entity_poly.type
_entity_poly.pdbx_seq_one_letter_code
_entity_poly.pdbx_strand_id
1 'polypeptide(L)' 'MPGSLFAQNPIIPGYFADPSIRYIDGKYYLSVTSDGYEEHNGEPFLWVSDDLVNWNIKYLDINDRFFWAPSM' A
#
# COMPACT_ATOMS: atom_id res chain seq x y z
N MET A 1 -13.26 26.46 7.31
CA MET A 1 -11.98 25.75 7.43
C MET A 1 -12.17 24.40 6.77
N PRO A 2 -11.29 23.94 5.86
CA PRO A 2 -11.35 22.56 5.42
C PRO A 2 -11.19 21.68 6.68
N GLY A 3 -12.10 20.72 6.86
CA GLY A 3 -12.11 19.88 8.06
C GLY A 3 -10.80 19.09 8.18
N SER A 4 -10.28 18.95 9.39
CA SER A 4 -9.12 18.10 9.65
C SER A 4 -9.46 16.65 9.32
N LEU A 5 -8.63 15.99 8.52
CA LEU A 5 -8.68 14.53 8.32
C LEU A 5 -7.80 13.84 9.37
N PHE A 6 -8.27 12.72 9.90
CA PHE A 6 -7.56 11.92 10.91
C PHE A 6 -7.34 10.50 10.37
N ALA A 7 -6.13 9.96 10.56
CA ALA A 7 -5.81 8.56 10.29
C ALA A 7 -5.68 7.77 11.60
N GLN A 8 -5.92 6.46 11.54
CA GLN A 8 -5.71 5.51 12.64
C GLN A 8 -4.70 4.46 12.21
N ASN A 9 -3.85 4.00 13.12
CA ASN A 9 -2.95 2.88 12.87
C ASN A 9 -3.64 1.53 13.21
N PRO A 10 -3.43 0.46 12.41
CA PRO A 10 -2.71 0.45 11.13
C PRO A 10 -3.45 1.27 10.05
N ILE A 11 -2.69 1.99 9.22
CA ILE A 11 -3.23 2.95 8.23
C ILE A 11 -4.00 2.31 7.08
N ILE A 12 -3.85 0.99 6.92
CA ILE A 12 -4.50 0.14 5.92
C ILE A 12 -4.95 -1.16 6.60
N PRO A 13 -6.12 -1.72 6.24
CA PRO A 13 -6.61 -2.96 6.84
C PRO A 13 -5.92 -4.17 6.20
N GLY A 14 -5.49 -5.15 7.00
CA GLY A 14 -4.88 -6.40 6.53
C GLY A 14 -3.55 -6.71 7.20
N TYR A 15 -2.78 -7.62 6.60
CA TYR A 15 -1.47 -8.05 7.08
C TYR A 15 -0.41 -7.69 6.05
N PHE A 16 0.26 -6.57 6.29
CA PHE A 16 1.25 -5.99 5.39
C PHE A 16 2.51 -5.60 6.13
N ALA A 17 3.66 -5.78 5.48
CA ALA A 17 4.97 -5.47 6.02
C ALA A 17 5.81 -4.66 5.01
N ASP A 18 7.00 -4.25 5.44
CA ASP A 18 8.02 -3.59 4.62
C ASP A 18 7.51 -2.37 3.80
N PRO A 19 6.84 -1.39 4.44
CA PRO A 19 6.25 -0.28 3.71
C PRO A 19 7.33 0.63 3.11
N SER A 20 7.20 0.90 1.81
CA SER A 20 7.87 2.03 1.15
C SER A 20 6.83 2.98 0.57
N ILE A 21 6.99 4.29 0.82
CA ILE A 21 6.04 5.31 0.38
C ILE A 21 6.70 6.34 -0.53
N ARG A 22 6.00 6.73 -1.59
CA ARG A 22 6.45 7.74 -2.55
C ARG A 22 5.32 8.69 -2.95
N TYR A 23 5.66 9.96 -3.19
CA TYR A 23 4.74 10.97 -3.72
C TYR A 23 5.06 11.30 -5.18
N ILE A 24 4.10 11.10 -6.08
CA ILE A 24 4.24 11.30 -7.53
C ILE A 24 2.95 11.94 -8.05
N ASP A 25 3.05 13.03 -8.81
CA ASP A 25 1.94 13.65 -9.53
C ASP A 25 0.66 13.88 -8.71
N GLY A 26 0.82 14.30 -7.44
CA GLY A 26 -0.32 14.61 -6.57
C GLY A 26 -0.83 13.45 -5.72
N LYS A 27 -0.22 12.26 -5.81
CA LYS A 27 -0.68 11.05 -5.10
C LYS A 27 0.45 10.39 -4.31
N TYR A 28 0.07 9.76 -3.20
CA TYR A 28 0.91 8.87 -2.42
C TYR A 28 0.72 7.43 -2.89
N TYR A 29 1.84 6.75 -3.12
CA TYR A 29 1.91 5.34 -3.46
C TYR A 29 2.64 4.63 -2.33
N LEU A 30 2.04 3.56 -1.80
CA LEU A 30 2.58 2.76 -0.72
C LEU A 30 2.69 1.32 -1.21
N SER A 31 3.92 0.85 -1.37
CA SER A 31 4.24 -0.55 -1.68
C SER A 31 4.51 -1.32 -0.39
N VAL A 32 4.08 -2.58 -0.36
CA VAL A 32 4.15 -3.45 0.83
C VAL A 32 4.45 -4.89 0.43
N THR A 33 4.98 -5.67 1.37
CA THR A 33 4.95 -7.13 1.32
C THR A 33 3.57 -7.62 1.79
N SER A 34 2.97 -8.55 1.04
CA SER A 34 1.69 -9.20 1.40
C SER A 34 1.92 -10.41 2.30
N ASP A 35 1.98 -10.16 3.62
CA ASP A 35 2.44 -11.12 4.63
C ASP A 35 1.39 -12.14 5.07
N GLY A 36 0.09 -11.83 4.89
CA GLY A 36 -1.04 -12.64 5.38
C GLY A 36 -1.49 -13.81 4.48
N TYR A 37 -0.73 -14.16 3.44
CA TYR A 37 -1.05 -15.24 2.49
C TYR A 37 -0.15 -16.45 2.72
N GLU A 38 -0.53 -17.62 2.19
CA GLU A 38 0.34 -18.80 2.19
C GLU A 38 1.71 -18.44 1.61
N GLU A 39 2.77 -18.83 2.34
CA GLU A 39 4.17 -18.56 1.99
C GLU A 39 4.55 -17.08 1.81
N HIS A 40 3.74 -16.14 2.30
CA HIS A 40 3.96 -14.69 2.13
C HIS A 40 3.94 -14.27 0.63
N ASN A 41 3.16 -14.99 -0.18
CA ASN A 41 3.10 -14.85 -1.65
C ASN A 41 1.76 -14.25 -2.13
N GLY A 42 1.47 -13.03 -1.69
CA GLY A 42 0.31 -12.28 -2.17
C GLY A 42 0.51 -11.72 -3.58
N GLU A 43 -0.61 -11.40 -4.25
CA GLU A 43 -0.59 -10.71 -5.54
C GLU A 43 0.05 -9.31 -5.38
N PRO A 44 0.94 -8.87 -6.30
CA PRO A 44 1.53 -7.54 -6.23
C PRO A 44 0.52 -6.42 -6.52
N PHE A 45 0.41 -5.47 -5.60
CA PHE A 45 -0.39 -4.25 -5.76
C PHE A 45 0.22 -3.08 -4.97
N LEU A 46 -0.29 -1.87 -5.23
CA LEU A 46 0.05 -0.65 -4.50
C LEU A 46 -1.18 -0.10 -3.79
N TRP A 47 -0.96 0.49 -2.60
CA TRP A 47 -1.93 1.38 -1.99
C TRP A 47 -1.74 2.80 -2.52
N VAL A 48 -2.83 3.48 -2.86
CA VAL A 48 -2.81 4.82 -3.45
C VAL A 48 -3.72 5.75 -2.67
N SER A 49 -3.22 6.92 -2.29
CA SER A 49 -3.98 7.92 -1.54
C SER A 49 -3.70 9.33 -2.05
N ASP A 50 -4.69 10.21 -1.93
CA ASP A 50 -4.54 11.64 -2.18
C ASP A 50 -4.25 12.43 -0.89
N ASP A 51 -4.52 11.83 0.28
CA ASP A 51 -4.59 12.55 1.56
C ASP A 51 -3.95 11.79 2.76
N LEU A 52 -3.27 10.67 2.51
CA LEU A 52 -2.68 9.76 3.51
C LEU A 52 -3.69 9.09 4.47
N VAL A 53 -4.99 9.23 4.20
CA VAL A 53 -6.07 8.77 5.08
C VAL A 53 -6.94 7.77 4.35
N ASN A 54 -7.36 8.11 3.13
CA ASN A 54 -8.17 7.26 2.28
C ASN A 54 -7.29 6.56 1.25
N TRP A 55 -7.25 5.23 1.29
CA TRP A 55 -6.36 4.40 0.47
C TRP A 55 -7.17 3.49 -0.47
N ASN A 56 -6.70 3.36 -1.71
CA ASN A 56 -7.27 2.48 -2.73
C ASN A 56 -6.21 1.52 -3.27
N ILE A 57 -6.61 0.36 -3.77
CA ILE A 57 -5.69 -0.63 -4.35
C ILE A 57 -5.51 -0.38 -5.85
N LYS A 58 -4.26 -0.43 -6.31
CA LYS A 58 -3.88 -0.49 -7.72
C LYS A 58 -3.12 -1.79 -7.98
N TYR A 59 -3.74 -2.72 -8.70
CA TYR A 59 -3.09 -3.95 -9.14
C TYR A 59 -2.00 -3.66 -10.18
N LEU A 60 -0.91 -4.42 -10.14
CA LEU A 60 0.23 -4.27 -11.05
C LEU A 60 0.23 -5.29 -12.20
N ASP A 61 -0.67 -6.27 -12.16
CA ASP A 61 -0.76 -7.37 -13.14
C ASP A 61 0.58 -8.11 -13.34
N ILE A 62 1.36 -8.23 -12.26
CA ILE A 62 2.64 -8.95 -12.23
C ILE A 62 2.36 -10.41 -11.87
N ASN A 63 2.75 -11.33 -12.75
CA ASN A 63 2.55 -12.78 -12.55
C ASN A 63 3.69 -13.44 -11.75
N ASP A 64 4.27 -12.69 -10.81
CA ASP A 64 5.25 -13.18 -9.84
C ASP A 64 4.76 -12.82 -8.45
N ARG A 65 4.59 -13.84 -7.61
CA ARG A 65 4.04 -13.68 -6.25
C ARG A 65 5.13 -13.58 -5.19
N PHE A 66 6.39 -13.81 -5.57
CA PHE A 66 7.53 -13.56 -4.70
C PHE A 66 7.90 -12.07 -4.75
N PHE A 67 7.13 -11.25 -4.04
CA PHE A 67 7.20 -9.79 -4.14
C PHE A 67 7.42 -9.17 -2.76
N TRP A 68 8.69 -9.08 -2.36
CA TRP A 68 9.10 -8.67 -1.01
C TRP A 68 9.83 -7.34 -1.00
N ALA A 69 9.56 -6.55 0.05
CA ALA A 69 10.16 -5.24 0.33
C ALA A 69 10.32 -4.33 -0.92
N PRO A 70 9.25 -4.12 -1.71
CA PRO A 70 9.29 -3.20 -2.84
C PRO A 70 9.52 -1.75 -2.37
N SER A 71 10.18 -0.95 -3.20
CA SER A 71 10.53 0.45 -2.90
C SER A 71 9.77 1.49 -3.72
N MET A 72 8.59 1.14 -4.24
CA MET A 72 7.92 1.88 -5.32
C MET A 72 6.67 2.64 -4.89
#